data_AF-A0A519GCJ1-F1
#
_entry.id   AF-A0A519GCJ1-F1
#
_cell.length_a   1.000
_cell.length_b   1.000
_cell.length_c   1.000
_cell.angle_alpha   90.00
_cell.angle_beta   90.00
_cell.angle_gamma   90.00
#
_symmetry.space_group_name_H-M   'P 1'
#
loop_
_entity.id
_entity.type
_entity.pdbx_description
1 polymer ?
#
loop_
_entity_poly.entity_id
_entity_poly.type
_entity_poly.pdbx_seq_one_letter_code
_entity_poly.pdbx_strand_id
1 'polypeptide(L)' 'RWIPKGMDISYTAKATTDITCIAETDPEQWTGDNPDLHVRVKGLRTDGVVVIEGVIKLWVTEKPTS' A
#
# COMPACT_ATOMS: atom_id res chain seq x y z
N ARG A 1 6.49 -1.09 15.67
CA ARG A 1 7.29 -0.19 14.80
C ARG A 1 7.01 -0.56 13.36
N TRP A 2 6.76 0.42 12.49
CA TRP A 2 6.49 0.19 11.08
C TRP A 2 7.57 0.90 10.25
N ILE A 3 8.21 0.17 9.35
CA ILE A 3 9.32 0.67 8.53
C ILE A 3 8.98 0.43 7.06
N PRO A 4 8.84 1.47 6.22
CA PRO A 4 8.74 1.28 4.80
C PRO A 4 10.08 0.77 4.25
N LYS A 5 10.04 -0.36 3.55
CA LYS A 5 11.21 -1.02 2.96
C LYS A 5 11.38 -0.71 1.47
N GLY A 6 10.29 -0.31 0.82
CA GLY A 6 10.27 0.06 -0.58
C GLY A 6 8.85 0.02 -1.13
N MET A 7 8.73 0.27 -2.44
CA MET A 7 7.48 0.18 -3.17
C MET A 7 7.75 -0.19 -4.63
N ASP A 8 6.78 -0.87 -5.23
CA ASP A 8 6.71 -1.10 -6.68
C ASP A 8 5.39 -0.49 -7.16
N ILE A 9 5.47 0.46 -8.09
CA ILE A 9 4.34 1.27 -8.54
C ILE A 9 4.36 1.36 -10.06
N SER A 10 3.21 1.11 -10.67
CA SER A 10 2.95 1.32 -12.09
C SER A 10 2.03 2.53 -12.28
N TYR A 11 2.42 3.41 -13.20
CA TYR A 11 1.58 4.52 -13.67
C TYR A 11 0.93 4.10 -14.99
N THR A 12 -0.30 3.59 -14.89
CA THR A 12 -0.99 2.90 -15.99
C THR A 12 -1.70 3.86 -16.94
N ALA A 13 -2.02 5.08 -16.49
CA ALA A 13 -2.69 6.09 -17.28
C ALA A 13 -2.43 7.51 -16.75
N LYS A 14 -2.74 8.52 -17.57
CA LYS A 14 -2.59 9.93 -17.19
C LYS A 14 -3.66 10.35 -16.18
N ALA A 15 -3.24 10.94 -15.07
CA ALA A 15 -4.12 11.59 -14.12
C ALA A 15 -4.60 12.95 -14.66
N THR A 16 -5.81 12.99 -15.21
CA THR A 16 -6.40 14.20 -15.80
C THR A 16 -7.37 14.92 -14.88
N THR A 17 -7.78 14.29 -13.78
CA THR A 17 -8.62 14.84 -12.72
C THR A 17 -8.08 14.36 -11.36
N ASP A 18 -8.76 14.71 -10.27
CA ASP A 18 -8.40 14.26 -8.93
C ASP A 18 -8.33 12.73 -8.84
N ILE A 19 -7.43 12.25 -7.99
CA ILE A 19 -7.18 10.82 -7.78
C ILE A 19 -7.53 10.47 -6.33
N THR A 20 -8.39 9.47 -6.16
CA THR A 20 -8.62 8.82 -4.87
C THR A 20 -7.65 7.64 -4.72
N CYS A 21 -6.79 7.69 -3.72
CA CYS A 21 -5.89 6.60 -3.39
C CYS A 21 -6.53 5.66 -2.37
N ILE A 22 -6.54 4.37 -2.69
CA ILE A 22 -7.04 3.29 -1.84
C ILE A 22 -5.84 2.42 -1.47
N ALA A 23 -5.72 2.10 -0.19
CA ALA A 23 -4.71 1.21 0.35
C ALA A 23 -5.39 0.06 1.12
N GLU A 24 -5.09 -1.17 0.74
CA GLU A 24 -5.76 -2.37 1.27
C GLU A 24 -4.74 -3.38 1.78
N THR A 25 -5.07 -3.97 2.93
CA THR A 25 -4.32 -5.03 3.61
C THR A 25 -5.31 -6.07 4.10
N ASP A 26 -4.87 -7.31 4.30
CA ASP A 26 -5.69 -8.35 4.89
C ASP A 26 -5.51 -8.33 6.42
N PRO A 27 -6.58 -8.43 7.23
CA PRO A 27 -6.49 -8.40 8.70
C PRO A 27 -5.50 -9.44 9.26
N GLU A 28 -5.41 -10.61 8.64
CA GLU A 28 -4.54 -11.70 9.07
C GLU A 28 -3.05 -11.35 8.96
N GLN A 29 -2.69 -10.42 8.07
CA GLN A 29 -1.31 -9.94 7.92
C GLN A 29 -0.82 -9.15 9.14
N TRP A 30 -1.75 -8.62 9.94
CA TRP A 30 -1.42 -7.85 11.14
C TRP A 30 -1.31 -8.71 12.40
N THR A 31 -1.84 -9.93 12.38
CA THR A 31 -1.86 -10.84 13.53
C THR A 31 -0.92 -12.03 13.39
N GLY A 32 -0.28 -12.21 12.24
CA GLY A 32 0.69 -13.30 12.01
C GLY A 32 2.11 -12.96 12.47
N ASP A 33 2.96 -13.99 12.54
CA ASP A 33 4.38 -13.85 12.90
C ASP A 33 5.24 -13.29 11.77
N ASN A 34 4.68 -13.09 10.58
CA ASN A 34 5.40 -12.56 9.43
C ASN A 34 5.47 -11.02 9.51
N PRO A 35 6.66 -10.43 9.67
CA PRO A 35 6.82 -8.97 9.73
C PRO A 35 6.70 -8.30 8.36
N ASP A 36 6.75 -9.04 7.24
CA ASP A 36 6.57 -8.49 5.91
C ASP A 36 5.08 -8.29 5.58
N LEU A 37 4.66 -7.03 5.52
CA LEU A 37 3.30 -6.63 5.20
C LEU A 37 3.28 -5.86 3.88
N HIS A 38 2.54 -6.39 2.91
CA HIS A 38 2.38 -5.80 1.58
C HIS A 38 1.04 -5.06 1.50
N VAL A 39 1.10 -3.74 1.41
CA VAL A 39 -0.08 -2.88 1.22
C VAL A 39 -0.34 -2.73 -0.27
N ARG A 40 -1.46 -3.25 -0.75
CA ARG A 40 -1.89 -3.08 -2.14
C ARG A 40 -2.48 -1.69 -2.30
N VAL A 41 -2.07 -0.97 -3.33
CA VAL A 41 -2.52 0.41 -3.56
C VAL A 41 -3.07 0.59 -4.96
N LYS A 42 -4.15 1.37 -5.06
CA LYS A 42 -4.75 1.82 -6.31
C LYS A 42 -5.05 3.30 -6.24
N GLY A 43 -4.76 4.03 -7.31
CA GLY A 43 -5.22 5.40 -7.52
C GLY A 43 -6.29 5.42 -8.58
N LEU A 44 -7.51 5.81 -8.21
CA LEU A 44 -8.64 5.90 -9.12
C LEU A 44 -8.91 7.36 -9.48
N ARG A 45 -9.03 7.63 -10.77
CA ARG A 45 -9.56 8.89 -11.28
C ARG A 45 -11.06 8.97 -10.99
N THR A 46 -11.63 10.16 -11.03
CA THR A 46 -13.07 10.40 -10.79
C THR A 46 -14.03 9.60 -11.69
N ASP A 47 -13.57 9.07 -12.82
CA ASP A 47 -14.32 8.20 -13.73
C ASP A 47 -14.07 6.70 -13.49
N GLY A 48 -13.37 6.33 -12.42
CA GLY A 48 -13.08 4.96 -12.02
C GLY A 48 -11.84 4.35 -12.70
N VAL A 49 -11.15 5.07 -13.58
CA VAL A 49 -9.93 4.55 -14.22
C VAL A 49 -8.80 4.45 -13.20
N VAL A 50 -8.19 3.27 -13.10
CA VAL A 50 -6.96 3.08 -12.33
C VAL A 50 -5.79 3.72 -13.08
N VAL A 51 -5.21 4.76 -12.49
CA VAL A 51 -4.07 5.51 -13.03
C VAL A 51 -2.76 5.17 -12.32
N ILE A 52 -2.86 4.60 -11.12
CA ILE A 52 -1.74 4.13 -10.28
C ILE A 52 -2.12 2.77 -9.72
N GLU A 53 -1.23 1.79 -9.81
CA GLU A 53 -1.39 0.49 -9.16
C GLU A 53 -0.05 -0.02 -8.65
N GLY A 54 -0.03 -0.67 -7.49
CA GLY A 54 1.19 -1.28 -6.99
C GLY A 54 1.12 -1.75 -5.55
N VAL A 55 2.30 -1.92 -4.95
CA VAL A 55 2.48 -2.47 -3.61
C VAL A 55 3.51 -1.66 -2.82
N ILE A 56 3.15 -1.25 -1.62
CA ILE A 56 4.08 -0.70 -0.63
C ILE A 56 4.52 -1.84 0.30
N LYS A 57 5.84 -2.01 0.46
CA LYS A 57 6.43 -3.05 1.30
C LYS A 57 6.73 -2.47 2.68
N LEU A 58 5.99 -2.92 3.70
CA LEU A 58 6.17 -2.53 5.09
C LEU A 58 6.80 -3.67 5.88
N TRP A 59 7.70 -3.31 6.79
CA TRP A 59 8.20 -4.19 7.84
C TRP A 59 7.58 -3.78 9.17
N VAL A 60 6.76 -4.66 9.73
CA VAL A 60 5.96 -4.43 10.94
C VAL A 60 6.46 -5.35 12.05
N THR A 61 6.98 -4.75 13.12
CA THR A 61 7.36 -5.48 14.33
C THR A 61 6.72 -4.85 15.55
N GLU A 62 6.77 -5.53 16.68
CA GLU A 62 6.42 -4.91 17.96
C GLU A 62 7.30 -3.67 18.24
N LYS A 63 6.80 -2.80 19.13
CA LYS A 63 7.60 -1.67 19.62
C LYS A 63 8.59 -2.22 20.64
N PRO A 64 9.89 -1.84 20.58
CA PRO A 64 10.83 -2.24 21.62
C PRO A 64 10.35 -1.75 22.99
N THR A 65 10.33 -2.64 23.97
CA THR A 65 10.16 -2.34 25.39
C THR A 65 11.52 -2.01 25.97
N SER A 66 11.90 -0.73 25.89
CA SER A 66 13.03 -0.17 26.65
C SER A 66 12.52 0.56 27.87
#